data_AF-A0A915N6Y9-F1
#
_entry.id   AF-A0A915N6Y9-F1
#
_cell.length_a   1.000
_cell.length_b   1.000
_cell.length_c   1.000
_cell.angle_alpha   90.00
_cell.angle_beta   90.00
_cell.angle_gamma   90.00
#
_symmetry.space_group_name_H-M   'P 1'
#
loop_
_entity.id
_entity.type
_entity.pdbx_description
1 polymer ?
#
loop_
_entity_poly.entity_id
_entity_poly.type
_entity_poly.pdbx_seq_one_letter_code
_entity_poly.pdbx_strand_id
1 'polypeptide(L)'
;MCDNRENRWMDWIPDPIDADPKESRLFRESADVFNMLVSIYGSKDLFVKEYQNLLAERLLSNGWERHIHSEFTYLETMKRRFTEGELNQCEVMIRDIRDSWKLARFAASSLPFPVSPRIVSFVYW
;
A
#
# COMPACT_ATOMS: atom_id res chain seq x y z
N MET A 1 -11.85 27.38 -5.63
CA MET A 1 -11.09 27.70 -4.41
C MET A 1 -9.62 27.46 -4.69
N CYS A 2 -8.80 28.51 -4.72
CA CYS A 2 -7.35 28.40 -4.89
C CYS A 2 -6.72 27.97 -3.56
N ASP A 3 -5.95 26.88 -3.58
CA ASP A 3 -5.22 26.35 -2.42
C ASP A 3 -4.13 27.35 -2.00
N ASN A 4 -4.32 27.97 -0.83
CA ASN A 4 -3.54 29.08 -0.27
C ASN A 4 -2.17 28.60 0.26
N ARG A 5 -1.34 28.02 -0.61
CA ARG A 5 -0.01 27.47 -0.25
C ARG A 5 1.05 28.53 0.07
N GLU A 6 0.73 29.79 -0.17
CA GLU A 6 1.65 30.94 -0.12
C GLU A 6 1.78 31.58 1.28
N ASN A 7 0.95 31.18 2.25
CA ASN A 7 0.94 31.74 3.61
C ASN A 7 1.42 30.81 4.73
N ARG A 8 2.05 29.67 4.42
CA ARG A 8 2.53 28.71 5.44
C ARG A 8 3.54 29.28 6.46
N TRP A 9 4.15 30.42 6.16
CA TRP A 9 5.08 31.12 7.05
C TRP A 9 4.37 31.95 8.14
N MET A 10 3.10 32.31 7.94
CA MET A 10 2.28 33.00 8.95
C MET A 10 1.84 32.07 10.10
N ASP A 11 1.75 30.77 9.82
CA ASP A 11 1.37 29.73 10.80
C ASP A 11 2.59 29.13 11.52
N TRP A 12 3.80 29.68 11.29
CA TRP A 12 5.02 29.16 11.91
C TRP A 12 5.06 29.54 13.39
N ILE A 13 5.24 28.53 14.25
CA ILE A 13 5.37 28.68 15.69
C ILE A 13 6.73 28.08 16.10
N PRO A 14 7.50 28.74 16.98
CA PRO A 14 8.77 28.21 17.46
C PRO A 14 8.59 26.89 18.21
N ASP A 15 9.67 26.10 18.23
CA ASP A 15 9.71 24.85 19.01
C ASP A 15 9.50 25.12 20.52
N PRO A 16 8.77 24.24 21.23
CA PRO A 16 8.64 24.31 22.69
C PRO A 16 10.00 24.26 23.40
N ILE A 17 10.08 24.79 24.62
CA ILE A 17 11.34 24.85 25.38
C ILE A 17 11.94 23.47 25.69
N ASP A 18 11.11 22.43 25.75
CA ASP A 18 11.49 21.04 26.01
C ASP A 18 11.77 20.22 24.74
N ALA A 19 11.80 20.87 23.57
CA ALA A 19 12.14 20.20 22.32
C ALA A 19 13.60 19.71 22.32
N ASP A 20 13.82 18.43 22.04
CA ASP A 20 15.17 17.91 21.83
C ASP A 20 15.84 18.68 20.68
N PRO A 21 17.02 19.31 20.88
CA PRO A 21 17.75 20.01 19.83
C PRO A 21 18.07 19.14 18.60
N LYS A 22 18.01 17.82 18.74
CA LYS A 22 18.23 16.85 17.65
C LYS A 22 16.96 16.59 16.81
N GLU A 23 15.77 16.97 17.29
CA GLU A 23 14.50 16.69 16.62
C GLU A 23 13.75 17.98 16.25
N SER A 24 13.94 18.43 15.01
CA SER A 24 13.20 19.58 14.47
C SER A 24 11.68 19.38 14.53
N ARG A 25 10.91 20.47 14.68
CA ARG A 25 9.43 20.45 14.54
C ARG A 25 8.95 19.73 13.29
N LEU A 26 9.66 19.91 12.17
CA LEU A 26 9.39 19.24 10.90
C LEU A 26 9.54 17.72 11.04
N PHE A 27 10.52 17.22 11.79
CA PHE A 27 10.66 15.79 12.07
C PHE A 27 9.49 15.24 12.91
N ARG A 28 8.89 16.06 13.78
CA ARG A 28 7.71 15.69 14.61
C ARG A 28 6.37 15.83 13.88
N GLU A 29 6.18 16.88 13.08
CA GLU A 29 4.96 17.09 12.27
C GLU A 29 4.93 16.24 10.99
N SER A 30 6.11 15.97 10.42
CA SER A 30 6.32 15.05 9.31
C SER A 30 7.06 13.79 9.77
N ALA A 31 6.76 13.31 10.98
CA ALA A 31 7.04 11.95 11.40
C ALA A 31 6.33 11.01 10.42
N ASP A 32 6.98 10.84 9.28
CA ASP A 32 6.44 10.25 8.09
C ASP A 32 6.36 8.79 8.43
N VAL A 33 5.16 8.32 8.78
CA VAL A 33 4.89 6.93 9.16
C VAL A 33 5.55 5.98 8.16
N PHE A 34 5.63 6.37 6.89
CA PHE A 34 6.37 5.66 5.86
C PHE A 34 7.89 5.59 6.14
N ASN A 35 8.56 6.70 6.44
CA ASN A 35 10.00 6.69 6.78
C ASN A 35 10.26 5.95 8.09
N MET A 36 9.34 6.00 9.04
CA MET A 36 9.40 5.18 10.26
C MET A 36 9.27 3.68 9.94
N LEU A 37 8.36 3.30 9.05
CA LEU A 37 8.24 1.90 8.62
C LEU A 37 9.52 1.46 7.90
N VAL A 38 10.00 2.24 6.94
CA VAL A 38 11.25 1.93 6.20
C VAL A 38 12.43 1.81 7.15
N SER A 39 12.52 2.62 8.21
CA SER A 39 13.61 2.51 9.19
C SER A 39 13.52 1.24 10.05
N ILE A 40 12.31 0.77 10.40
CA ILE A 40 12.09 -0.50 11.10
C ILE A 40 12.53 -1.69 10.24
N TYR A 41 12.20 -1.68 8.94
CA TYR A 41 12.62 -2.73 8.01
C TYR A 41 14.08 -2.59 7.54
N GLY A 42 14.71 -1.44 7.76
CA GLY A 42 16.11 -1.16 7.45
C GLY A 42 16.37 -0.59 6.04
N SER A 43 15.55 -0.95 5.04
CA SER A 43 15.63 -0.36 3.70
C SER A 43 14.28 -0.36 2.99
N LYS A 44 14.17 0.45 1.92
CA LYS A 44 12.99 0.47 1.05
C LYS A 44 12.78 -0.89 0.37
N ASP A 45 13.85 -1.52 -0.09
CA ASP A 45 13.77 -2.83 -0.77
C ASP A 45 13.25 -3.93 0.15
N LEU A 46 13.73 -3.96 1.40
CA LEU A 46 13.25 -4.92 2.41
C LEU A 46 11.78 -4.68 2.73
N PHE A 47 11.37 -3.41 2.89
CA PHE A 47 9.97 -3.07 3.09
C PHE A 47 9.09 -3.56 1.92
N VAL A 48 9.51 -3.32 0.67
CA VAL A 48 8.76 -3.72 -0.52
C VAL A 48 8.59 -5.24 -0.55
N LYS A 49 9.66 -5.99 -0.27
CA LYS A 49 9.62 -7.46 -0.23
C LYS A 49 8.66 -7.99 0.84
N GLU A 50 8.73 -7.44 2.05
CA GLU A 50 7.81 -7.82 3.13
C GLU A 50 6.36 -7.45 2.81
N TYR A 51 6.15 -6.28 2.21
CA TYR A 51 4.82 -5.87 1.75
C TYR A 51 4.28 -6.79 0.65
N GLN A 52 5.11 -7.24 -0.30
CA GLN A 52 4.72 -8.23 -1.32
C GLN A 52 4.25 -9.53 -0.68
N ASN A 53 5.02 -10.08 0.26
CA ASN A 53 4.66 -11.32 0.96
C ASN A 53 3.34 -11.16 1.74
N LEU A 54 3.22 -10.07 2.51
CA LEU A 54 2.01 -9.76 3.27
C LEU A 54 0.79 -9.61 2.37
N LEU A 55 0.93 -8.90 1.25
CA LEU A 55 -0.14 -8.70 0.29
C LEU A 55 -0.56 -10.04 -0.34
N ALA A 56 0.41 -10.88 -0.73
CA ALA A 56 0.13 -12.19 -1.29
C ALA A 56 -0.68 -13.07 -0.32
N GLU A 57 -0.25 -13.16 0.94
CA GLU A 57 -0.96 -13.91 1.97
C GLU A 57 -2.39 -13.41 2.18
N ARG A 58 -2.57 -12.08 2.30
CA ARG A 58 -3.90 -11.47 2.48
C ARG A 58 -4.80 -11.72 1.29
N LEU A 59 -4.26 -11.60 0.09
CA LEU A 59 -5.02 -11.82 -1.13
C LEU A 59 -5.44 -13.28 -1.26
N LEU A 60 -4.55 -14.24 -0.97
CA LEU A 60 -4.86 -15.68 -1.02
C LEU A 60 -5.79 -16.15 0.10
N SER A 61 -5.86 -15.41 1.21
CA SER A 61 -6.73 -15.74 2.33
C SER A 61 -8.23 -15.78 1.98
N ASN A 62 -8.99 -16.52 2.77
CA ASN A 62 -10.45 -16.58 2.63
C ASN A 62 -11.07 -15.24 3.03
N GLY A 63 -11.97 -14.72 2.18
CA GLY A 63 -12.67 -13.45 2.43
C GLY A 63 -11.92 -12.19 2.00
N TRP A 64 -10.89 -12.32 1.15
CA TRP A 64 -10.14 -11.21 0.55
C TRP A 64 -11.01 -10.14 -0.11
N GLU A 65 -12.20 -10.51 -0.61
CA GLU A 65 -13.15 -9.62 -1.29
C GLU A 65 -13.54 -8.40 -0.44
N ARG A 66 -13.58 -8.58 0.89
CA ARG A 66 -13.90 -7.49 1.83
C ARG A 66 -12.77 -6.47 1.96
N HIS A 67 -11.54 -6.90 1.69
CA HIS A 67 -10.33 -6.12 1.95
C HIS A 67 -9.67 -5.61 0.66
N ILE A 68 -10.06 -6.09 -0.53
CA ILE A 68 -9.41 -5.71 -1.79
C ILE A 68 -9.40 -4.20 -2.05
N HIS A 69 -10.48 -3.50 -1.68
CA HIS A 69 -10.58 -2.05 -1.84
C HIS A 69 -9.63 -1.30 -0.90
N SER A 70 -9.47 -1.78 0.34
CA SER A 70 -8.48 -1.22 1.27
C SER A 70 -7.06 -1.50 0.79
N GLU A 71 -6.76 -2.72 0.34
CA GLU A 71 -5.42 -3.07 -0.18
C GLU A 71 -5.05 -2.21 -1.40
N PHE A 72 -6.00 -1.96 -2.31
CA PHE A 72 -5.79 -1.04 -3.42
C PHE A 72 -5.50 0.40 -2.95
N THR A 73 -6.27 0.89 -1.97
CA THR A 73 -6.10 2.24 -1.42
C THR A 73 -4.75 2.41 -0.70
N TYR A 74 -4.32 1.37 0.01
CA TYR A 74 -3.01 1.32 0.67
C TYR A 74 -1.88 1.35 -0.37
N LEU A 75 -1.99 0.54 -1.43
CA LEU A 75 -1.03 0.52 -2.53
C LEU A 75 -0.90 1.89 -3.20
N GLU A 76 -2.01 2.54 -3.55
CA GLU A 76 -2.01 3.86 -4.18
C GLU A 76 -1.46 4.96 -3.26
N THR A 77 -1.63 4.82 -1.94
CA THR A 77 -1.02 5.72 -0.96
C THR A 77 0.49 5.52 -0.89
N MET A 78 0.95 4.27 -0.86
CA MET A 78 2.38 3.94 -0.85
C MET A 78 3.08 4.38 -2.13
N LYS A 79 2.48 4.20 -3.31
CA LYS A 79 3.06 4.60 -4.61
C LYS A 79 3.50 6.07 -4.68
N ARG A 80 2.88 6.97 -3.91
CA ARG A 80 3.29 8.38 -3.83
C ARG A 80 4.67 8.59 -3.19
N ARG A 81 5.23 7.57 -2.54
CA ARG A 81 6.51 7.61 -1.80
C ARG A 81 7.60 6.75 -2.45
N PHE A 82 7.26 5.97 -3.47
CA PHE A 82 8.17 5.16 -4.26
C PHE A 82 8.36 5.77 -5.64
N THR A 83 9.45 5.38 -6.29
CA THR A 83 9.68 5.61 -7.71
C THR A 83 8.83 4.67 -8.57
N GLU A 84 8.70 5.02 -9.85
CA GLU A 84 7.92 4.22 -10.78
C GLU A 84 8.52 2.81 -10.92
N GLY A 85 7.68 1.78 -10.77
CA GLY A 85 8.08 0.38 -10.95
C GLY A 85 8.35 -0.40 -9.67
N GLU A 86 8.69 0.23 -8.56
CA GLU A 86 9.07 -0.48 -7.31
C GLU A 86 7.92 -1.32 -6.72
N LEU A 87 6.67 -0.93 -6.98
CA LEU A 87 5.47 -1.61 -6.49
C LEU A 87 4.68 -2.35 -7.59
N ASN A 88 5.24 -2.49 -8.80
CA ASN A 88 4.54 -3.11 -9.94
C ASN A 88 4.07 -4.54 -9.64
N GLN A 89 4.87 -5.30 -8.91
CA GLN A 89 4.51 -6.68 -8.55
C GLN A 89 3.22 -6.73 -7.73
N CYS A 90 3.07 -5.85 -6.73
CA CYS A 90 1.86 -5.73 -5.94
C CYS A 90 0.64 -5.32 -6.78
N GLU A 91 0.83 -4.46 -7.78
CA GLU A 91 -0.25 -4.09 -8.70
C GLU A 91 -0.74 -5.28 -9.54
N VAL A 92 0.19 -6.10 -10.03
CA VAL A 92 -0.13 -7.32 -10.78
C VAL A 92 -0.86 -8.31 -9.88
N MET A 93 -0.40 -8.52 -8.64
CA MET A 93 -1.08 -9.39 -7.67
C MET A 93 -2.55 -8.98 -7.46
N ILE A 94 -2.84 -7.69 -7.23
CA ILE A 94 -4.22 -7.20 -7.07
C ILE A 94 -5.04 -7.45 -8.35
N ARG A 95 -4.45 -7.21 -9.53
CA ARG A 95 -5.12 -7.42 -10.81
C ARG A 95 -5.46 -8.90 -11.03
N ASP A 96 -4.52 -9.80 -10.78
CA ASP A 96 -4.68 -11.24 -10.96
C ASP A 96 -5.87 -11.76 -10.16
N ILE A 97 -5.98 -11.39 -8.87
CA ILE A 97 -7.12 -11.82 -8.04
C ILE A 97 -8.45 -11.29 -8.56
N ARG A 98 -8.50 -10.00 -8.93
CA ARG A 98 -9.71 -9.38 -9.47
C ARG A 98 -10.17 -10.07 -10.76
N ASP A 99 -9.24 -10.39 -11.64
CA ASP A 99 -9.57 -10.98 -12.94
C ASP A 99 -9.87 -12.48 -12.80
N SER A 100 -9.18 -13.18 -11.90
CA SER A 100 -9.53 -14.55 -11.51
C SER A 100 -10.93 -14.64 -10.93
N TRP A 101 -11.35 -13.68 -10.10
CA TRP A 101 -12.71 -13.67 -9.53
C TRP A 101 -13.79 -13.49 -10.59
N LYS A 102 -13.57 -12.56 -11.54
CA LYS A 102 -14.49 -12.36 -12.67
C LYS A 102 -14.62 -13.63 -13.52
N LEU A 103 -13.48 -14.29 -13.81
CA LEU A 103 -13.46 -15.52 -14.57
C LEU A 103 -14.15 -16.67 -13.81
N ALA A 104 -13.87 -16.83 -12.52
CA ALA A 104 -14.51 -17.81 -11.66
C ALA A 104 -16.03 -17.64 -11.66
N ARG A 105 -16.51 -16.39 -11.54
CA ARG A 105 -17.96 -16.09 -11.60
C ARG A 105 -18.57 -16.43 -12.95
N PHE A 106 -17.87 -16.16 -14.05
CA PHE A 106 -18.32 -16.54 -15.39
C PHE A 106 -18.42 -18.06 -15.54
N ALA A 107 -17.36 -18.78 -15.16
CA ALA A 107 -17.30 -20.24 -15.27
C ALA A 107 -18.27 -20.96 -14.32
N ALA A 108 -18.54 -20.42 -13.13
CA ALA A 108 -19.46 -21.00 -12.16
C ALA A 108 -20.88 -21.18 -12.71
N SER A 109 -21.30 -20.35 -13.67
CA SER A 109 -22.60 -20.49 -14.34
C SER A 109 -22.70 -21.76 -15.21
N SER A 110 -21.56 -22.32 -15.63
CA SER A 110 -21.46 -23.38 -16.62
C SER A 110 -21.02 -24.73 -16.05
N LEU A 111 -20.64 -24.79 -14.76
CA LEU A 111 -20.09 -25.99 -14.13
C LEU A 111 -21.15 -26.74 -13.29
N PRO A 112 -21.14 -28.08 -13.31
CA PRO A 112 -22.13 -28.88 -12.58
C PRO A 112 -21.88 -28.98 -11.06
N PHE A 113 -20.77 -28.41 -10.56
CA PHE A 113 -20.41 -28.41 -9.14
C PHE A 113 -19.77 -27.06 -8.75
N PRO A 114 -19.88 -26.64 -7.48
CA PRO A 114 -19.30 -25.38 -7.03
C PRO A 114 -17.77 -25.46 -7.02
N VAL A 115 -17.12 -24.66 -7.86
CA VAL A 115 -15.66 -24.48 -7.89
C VAL A 115 -15.35 -23.01 -7.76
N SER A 116 -14.36 -22.67 -6.92
CA SER A 116 -13.80 -21.33 -6.83
C SER A 116 -12.33 -21.39 -7.21
N PRO A 117 -12.00 -21.41 -8.52
CA PRO A 117 -10.61 -21.43 -8.95
C PRO A 117 -9.98 -20.07 -8.72
N ARG A 118 -8.69 -20.10 -8.36
CA ARG A 118 -7.87 -18.89 -8.22
C ARG A 118 -6.66 -19.01 -9.16
N ILE A 119 -6.58 -18.11 -10.13
CA ILE A 119 -5.52 -18.05 -11.13
C ILE A 119 -4.65 -16.84 -10.82
N VAL A 120 -3.34 -17.07 -10.73
CA VAL A 120 -2.34 -16.05 -10.41
C VAL A 120 -1.15 -16.19 -11.35
N SER A 121 -0.45 -15.09 -11.62
CA SER A 121 0.72 -15.10 -12.49
C SER A 121 1.96 -15.64 -11.76
N PHE A 122 2.64 -16.62 -12.35
CA PHE A 122 3.78 -17.27 -11.68
C PHE A 122 4.96 -16.32 -11.40
N VAL A 123 5.21 -15.34 -12.28
CA VAL A 123 6.38 -14.45 -12.18
C VAL A 123 6.23 -13.42 -11.06
N TYR A 124 5.01 -13.10 -10.66
CA TYR A 124 4.73 -11.99 -9.75
C TYR A 124 4.26 -12.45 -8.36
N TRP A 125 4.18 -13.76 -8.11
CA TRP A 125 3.68 -14.34 -6.87
C TRP A 125 4.72 -15.25 -6.21
#